data_AF-A0A8R7PFN9-F1
#
_entry.id   AF-A0A8R7PFN9-F1
#
_cell.length_a   1.000
_cell.length_b   1.000
_cell.length_c   1.000
_cell.angle_alpha   90.00
_cell.angle_beta   90.00
_cell.angle_gamma   90.00
#
_symmetry.space_group_name_H-M   'P 1'
#
loop_
_entity.id
_entity.type
_entity.pdbx_description
1 polymer ?
#
loop_
_entity_poly.entity_id
_entity_poly.type
_entity_poly.pdbx_seq_one_letter_code
_entity_poly.pdbx_strand_id
1 'polypeptide(L)'
;MAQYIYATTARCCCSSARAHPAIPLQAPAPAPSSSRSPLRWRSAMGASDRLAVAAARPRHAAPCAATVLGEPLPASDDHGLVHPSADFAAQALVSSPQQYLEMYQRSIDDPAGFWSEIAETFYWKQKWSPEEVCNENLDVTKGPIKIEWFKGGKTNICHNAVDRYVEAGDGAKIAMYWEGNEPDQDGKLTYSELLDKVCQLANYLKSVGVEKGDAVVIYLPMLMELPIAMLACARIGAVHSVVFAGFSADAIAQRITDCKPKVVITCNAVKRGQKLIPLKDIVDASLVESAKNGVTVGICLTYENQLAMKKEDTQWIAGRDVWWQDVVPNFPTRCDVEWVDAEDPLFLLYTSGSTGKPKGVLHTTGGYMVYAATTFKHAFDYKPTDIYWCTADCGWITGHSYVTYGPLLNGATVLVYEGAPNYPDPGRCWDIVDKYGVTIFYTAPTLIRSLMRDGSVVCCYFFSCVLI
;
A
#
# COMPACT_ATOMS: atom_id res chain seq x y z
N MET A 1 -10.18 4.11 -24.33
CA MET A 1 -11.00 4.81 -23.32
C MET A 1 -9.99 5.58 -22.46
N ALA A 2 -9.70 6.84 -22.82
CA ALA A 2 -8.62 7.60 -22.19
C ALA A 2 -9.11 8.17 -20.85
N GLN A 3 -8.56 7.66 -19.75
CA GLN A 3 -8.76 8.24 -18.42
C GLN A 3 -7.67 9.29 -18.21
N TYR A 4 -8.07 10.54 -17.97
CA TYR A 4 -7.17 11.65 -17.69
C TYR A 4 -6.60 11.48 -16.27
N ILE A 5 -5.27 11.36 -16.19
CA ILE A 5 -4.50 11.31 -14.94
C ILE A 5 -4.27 12.75 -14.47
N TYR A 6 -4.69 13.06 -13.25
CA TYR A 6 -4.49 14.38 -12.63
C TYR A 6 -3.40 14.30 -11.56
N ALA A 7 -2.36 15.12 -11.70
CA ALA A 7 -1.34 15.33 -10.67
C ALA A 7 -1.07 16.84 -10.51
N THR A 8 -1.14 17.34 -9.28
CA THR A 8 -0.76 18.72 -8.92
C THR A 8 -0.05 18.73 -7.55
N THR A 9 1.08 19.44 -7.48
CA THR A 9 1.91 19.59 -6.27
C THR A 9 1.49 20.76 -5.40
N ALA A 10 1.52 20.61 -4.07
CA ALA A 10 1.51 21.71 -3.11
C ALA A 10 2.65 21.58 -2.09
N ARG A 11 3.27 22.71 -1.71
CA ARG A 11 4.25 22.81 -0.61
C ARG A 11 3.56 23.22 0.69
N CYS A 12 4.05 22.67 1.80
CA CYS A 12 3.62 22.96 3.17
C CYS A 12 3.86 24.44 3.57
N CYS A 13 2.83 25.09 4.10
CA CYS A 13 2.93 26.41 4.75
C CYS A 13 2.30 26.33 6.15
N CYS A 14 3.13 26.25 7.20
CA CYS A 14 2.70 26.41 8.59
C CYS A 14 3.33 27.66 9.20
N SER A 15 2.49 28.61 9.62
CA SER A 15 2.84 29.60 10.65
C SER A 15 1.99 29.35 11.88
N SER A 16 2.64 29.17 13.03
CA SER A 16 2.02 28.88 14.32
C SER A 16 0.99 29.94 14.75
N ALA A 17 -0.29 29.61 14.79
CA ALA A 17 -1.30 30.39 15.49
C ALA A 17 -1.48 29.81 16.90
N ARG A 18 -0.91 30.47 17.92
CA ARG A 18 -1.20 30.18 19.32
C ARG A 18 -2.63 30.61 19.64
N ALA A 19 -3.41 29.71 20.22
CA ALA A 19 -4.73 30.01 20.76
C ALA A 19 -4.63 31.07 21.88
N HIS A 20 -5.40 32.16 21.75
CA HIS A 20 -5.64 33.11 22.84
C HIS A 20 -6.67 32.51 23.82
N PRO A 21 -6.47 32.60 25.15
CA PRO A 21 -7.42 32.06 26.10
C PRO A 21 -8.64 32.99 26.27
N ALA A 22 -9.80 32.36 26.47
CA ALA A 22 -11.08 33.00 26.75
C ALA A 22 -11.04 33.84 28.04
N ILE A 23 -11.69 35.00 28.01
CA ILE A 23 -11.85 35.95 29.12
C ILE A 23 -12.98 35.46 30.05
N PRO A 24 -12.76 35.27 31.37
CA PRO A 24 -13.84 35.11 32.33
C PRO A 24 -14.23 36.45 32.97
N LEU A 25 -15.55 36.63 33.16
CA LEU A 25 -16.18 37.75 33.86
C LEU A 25 -15.70 37.88 35.32
N GLN A 26 -15.44 39.11 35.74
CA GLN A 26 -15.07 39.50 37.12
C GLN A 26 -16.27 39.58 38.07
N ALA A 27 -16.05 39.15 39.31
CA ALA A 27 -16.68 39.70 40.52
C ALA A 27 -15.67 39.64 41.69
N PRO A 28 -15.77 40.51 42.72
CA PRO A 28 -14.63 41.22 43.31
C PRO A 28 -14.03 40.59 44.58
N ALA A 29 -12.80 41.02 44.89
CA ALA A 29 -11.97 40.65 46.04
C ALA A 29 -12.47 41.21 47.39
N PRO A 30 -11.91 40.72 48.52
CA PRO A 30 -10.89 41.55 49.21
C PRO A 30 -9.65 40.78 49.73
N ALA A 31 -8.61 41.57 49.99
CA ALA A 31 -7.23 41.25 50.38
C ALA A 31 -7.03 40.99 51.90
N PRO A 32 -5.81 41.06 52.47
CA PRO A 32 -4.55 40.33 52.21
C PRO A 32 -4.01 39.61 53.47
N SER A 33 -3.06 38.69 53.36
CA SER A 33 -2.09 38.49 54.45
C SER A 33 -0.76 37.86 54.01
N SER A 34 0.21 38.10 54.87
CA SER A 34 1.64 38.22 54.62
C SER A 34 2.46 36.94 54.83
N SER A 35 3.61 36.92 54.12
CA SER A 35 4.95 36.60 54.65
C SER A 35 5.53 35.17 54.57
N ARG A 36 6.85 35.19 54.28
CA ARG A 36 7.93 34.23 54.61
C ARG A 36 8.40 33.26 53.50
N SER A 37 9.36 33.75 52.73
CA SER A 37 10.60 33.03 52.36
C SER A 37 11.59 33.06 53.56
N PRO A 38 12.62 32.18 53.72
CA PRO A 38 13.77 32.16 52.79
C PRO A 38 14.56 30.83 52.65
N LEU A 39 15.54 30.85 51.72
CA LEU A 39 16.86 30.15 51.64
C LEU A 39 17.04 29.46 50.27
N ARG A 40 17.65 30.11 49.26
CA ARG A 40 19.10 30.36 48.99
C ARG A 40 19.95 29.09 48.90
N TRP A 41 20.43 28.81 47.68
CA TRP A 41 21.85 28.55 47.39
C TRP A 41 22.24 29.30 46.10
N ARG A 42 23.32 30.09 46.20
CA ARG A 42 24.02 30.74 45.08
C ARG A 42 25.40 30.10 44.97
N SER A 43 25.86 29.88 43.74
CA SER A 43 27.27 30.06 43.39
C SER A 43 27.35 30.69 41.99
N ALA A 44 28.07 31.80 41.92
CA ALA A 44 28.49 32.55 40.73
C ALA A 44 29.82 31.95 40.22
N MET A 45 30.52 32.35 39.14
CA MET A 45 30.38 33.28 38.01
C MET A 45 31.59 32.97 37.10
N GLY A 46 31.52 33.26 35.80
CA GLY A 46 32.68 33.29 34.91
C GLY A 46 32.30 33.72 33.49
N ALA A 47 32.54 35.00 33.18
CA ALA A 47 32.39 35.65 31.87
C ALA A 47 33.44 35.11 30.86
N SER A 48 33.47 35.37 29.56
CA SER A 48 32.81 36.27 28.61
C SER A 48 33.16 35.73 27.21
N ASP A 49 32.28 35.87 26.21
CA ASP A 49 32.69 36.37 24.89
C ASP A 49 31.44 36.68 24.05
N ARG A 50 31.30 37.96 23.71
CA ARG A 50 30.25 38.49 22.83
C ARG A 50 30.85 38.66 21.44
N LEU A 51 30.38 37.87 20.47
CA LEU A 51 30.49 38.20 19.06
C LEU A 51 29.10 38.66 18.58
N ALA A 52 29.05 39.91 18.15
CA ALA A 52 27.87 40.55 17.60
C ALA A 52 27.54 39.93 16.22
N VAL A 53 26.34 39.38 16.08
CA VAL A 53 25.75 39.05 14.79
C VAL A 53 24.76 40.16 14.43
N ALA A 54 25.04 40.85 13.33
CA ALA A 54 24.22 41.91 12.79
C ALA A 54 22.78 41.41 12.50
N ALA A 55 21.79 42.14 13.00
CA ALA A 55 20.39 41.91 12.69
C ALA A 55 20.13 42.16 11.20
N ALA A 56 19.96 41.09 10.42
CA ALA A 56 19.44 41.18 9.07
C ALA A 56 17.96 41.61 9.13
N ARG A 57 17.61 42.67 8.41
CA ARG A 57 16.22 43.11 8.24
C ARG A 57 15.37 41.97 7.66
N PRO A 58 14.13 41.75 8.13
CA PRO A 58 13.26 40.78 7.49
C PRO A 58 12.97 41.24 6.07
N ARG A 59 13.32 40.41 5.08
CA ARG A 59 12.81 40.56 3.72
C ARG A 59 11.29 40.35 3.80
N HIS A 60 10.53 41.35 3.35
CA HIS A 60 9.10 41.17 3.12
C HIS A 60 8.92 40.02 2.11
N ALA A 61 8.42 38.88 2.59
CA ALA A 61 7.83 37.87 1.73
C ALA A 61 6.55 38.49 1.13
N ALA A 62 6.40 38.37 -0.19
CA ALA A 62 5.15 38.71 -0.86
C ALA A 62 4.01 37.88 -0.24
N PRO A 63 2.79 38.44 -0.10
CA PRO A 63 1.67 37.67 0.42
C PRO A 63 1.34 36.53 -0.54
N CYS A 64 1.54 35.29 -0.10
CA CYS A 64 1.01 34.11 -0.76
C CYS A 64 -0.52 34.15 -0.65
N ALA A 65 -1.21 34.11 -1.78
CA ALA A 65 -2.67 33.97 -1.82
C ALA A 65 -3.05 32.57 -1.31
N ALA A 66 -3.35 32.47 -0.02
CA ALA A 66 -4.06 31.32 0.52
C ALA A 66 -5.53 31.44 0.09
N THR A 67 -5.95 30.63 -0.88
CA THR A 67 -7.37 30.50 -1.20
C THR A 67 -8.05 29.74 -0.06
N VAL A 68 -8.82 30.47 0.72
CA VAL A 68 -9.81 29.90 1.65
C VAL A 68 -10.77 29.05 0.82
N LEU A 69 -10.90 27.76 1.15
CA LEU A 69 -11.88 26.87 0.51
C LEU A 69 -13.28 27.47 0.64
N GLY A 70 -13.82 27.96 -0.48
CA GLY A 70 -15.09 28.66 -0.55
C GLY A 70 -15.22 29.62 -1.73
N GLU A 71 -14.10 30.13 -2.28
CA GLU A 71 -14.15 30.87 -3.54
C GLU A 71 -13.89 29.95 -4.74
N PRO A 72 -14.76 29.97 -5.78
CA PRO A 72 -14.48 29.26 -7.02
C PRO A 72 -13.17 29.80 -7.59
N LEU A 73 -12.32 28.88 -8.09
CA LEU A 73 -11.16 29.26 -8.89
C LEU A 73 -11.62 30.28 -9.94
N PRO A 74 -10.92 31.42 -10.12
CA PRO A 74 -11.28 32.37 -11.16
C PRO A 74 -11.36 31.59 -12.46
N ALA A 75 -12.54 31.61 -13.07
CA ALA A 75 -12.77 30.95 -14.36
C ALA A 75 -11.84 31.63 -15.36
N SER A 76 -10.66 31.06 -15.56
CA SER A 76 -9.84 31.35 -16.72
C SER A 76 -10.60 30.83 -17.94
N ASP A 77 -10.50 31.53 -19.06
CA ASP A 77 -11.14 31.22 -20.36
C ASP A 77 -10.84 29.81 -20.91
N ASP A 78 -10.02 29.04 -20.19
CA ASP A 78 -9.60 27.67 -20.47
C ASP A 78 -10.48 26.65 -19.71
N HIS A 79 -11.80 26.62 -20.00
CA HIS A 79 -12.78 25.56 -19.63
C HIS A 79 -12.71 24.86 -18.25
N GLY A 80 -12.11 25.46 -17.21
CA GLY A 80 -11.87 24.78 -15.93
C GLY A 80 -10.75 23.74 -15.96
N LEU A 81 -9.82 23.82 -16.93
CA LEU A 81 -8.61 23.00 -16.96
C LEU A 81 -7.65 23.41 -15.83
N VAL A 82 -7.12 22.41 -15.12
CA VAL A 82 -6.11 22.60 -14.07
C VAL A 82 -4.76 22.12 -14.61
N HIS A 83 -3.85 23.07 -14.83
CA HIS A 83 -2.50 22.79 -15.33
C HIS A 83 -1.53 22.49 -14.18
N PRO A 84 -0.53 21.62 -14.39
CA PRO A 84 0.52 21.40 -13.41
C PRO A 84 1.35 22.68 -13.18
N SER A 85 1.93 22.81 -11.99
CA SER A 85 2.87 23.91 -11.72
C SER A 85 4.11 23.76 -12.61
N ALA A 86 4.73 24.89 -13.00
CA ALA A 86 5.94 24.88 -13.82
C ALA A 86 7.08 24.10 -13.14
N ASP A 87 7.22 24.24 -11.82
CA ASP A 87 8.21 23.52 -11.01
C ASP A 87 7.98 22.00 -11.07
N PHE A 88 6.72 21.53 -11.02
CA PHE A 88 6.41 20.11 -11.14
C PHE A 88 6.68 19.59 -12.55
N ALA A 89 6.19 20.29 -13.58
CA ALA A 89 6.37 19.89 -14.97
C ALA A 89 7.85 19.74 -15.36
N ALA A 90 8.73 20.61 -14.84
CA ALA A 90 10.16 20.58 -15.11
C ALA A 90 10.90 19.33 -14.58
N GLN A 91 10.33 18.64 -13.58
CA GLN A 91 10.93 17.45 -12.95
C GLN A 91 10.12 16.16 -13.17
N ALA A 92 8.98 16.26 -13.86
CA ALA A 92 8.11 15.12 -14.13
C ALA A 92 8.80 14.12 -15.06
N LEU A 93 8.52 12.83 -14.88
CA LEU A 93 8.98 11.75 -15.76
C LEU A 93 8.46 11.93 -17.19
N VAL A 94 7.28 12.54 -17.32
CA VAL A 94 6.69 12.98 -18.59
C VAL A 94 6.48 14.48 -18.50
N SER A 95 7.42 15.23 -19.09
CA SER A 95 7.58 16.68 -18.90
C SER A 95 6.61 17.54 -19.73
N SER A 96 5.90 16.95 -20.70
CA SER A 96 4.96 17.69 -21.54
C SER A 96 3.81 16.83 -22.09
N PRO A 97 2.66 17.44 -22.42
CA PRO A 97 1.58 16.75 -23.12
C PRO A 97 2.03 16.14 -24.46
N GLN A 98 2.95 16.80 -25.16
CA GLN A 98 3.49 16.31 -26.43
C GLN A 98 4.27 15.01 -26.22
N GLN A 99 5.16 14.96 -25.21
CA GLN A 99 5.88 13.74 -24.85
C GLN A 99 4.92 12.59 -24.48
N TYR A 100 3.86 12.89 -23.71
CA TYR A 100 2.82 11.91 -23.40
C TYR A 100 2.16 11.37 -24.68
N LEU A 101 1.76 12.24 -25.59
CA LEU A 101 1.09 11.85 -26.84
C LEU A 101 2.01 11.01 -27.73
N GLU A 102 3.30 11.33 -27.80
CA GLU A 102 4.29 10.53 -28.55
C GLU A 102 4.46 9.12 -27.95
N MET A 103 4.60 9.04 -26.62
CA MET A 103 4.67 7.75 -25.91
C MET A 103 3.40 6.93 -26.10
N TYR A 104 2.24 7.56 -25.93
CA TYR A 104 0.93 6.94 -26.12
C TYR A 104 0.76 6.42 -27.55
N GLN A 105 1.01 7.27 -28.56
CA GLN A 105 0.89 6.89 -29.96
C GLN A 105 1.79 5.71 -30.30
N ARG A 106 3.05 5.73 -29.83
CA ARG A 106 3.97 4.61 -30.02
C ARG A 106 3.48 3.32 -29.35
N SER A 107 2.92 3.39 -28.15
CA SER A 107 2.38 2.20 -27.46
C SER A 107 1.23 1.52 -28.20
N ILE A 108 0.55 2.24 -29.10
CA ILE A 108 -0.55 1.73 -29.93
C ILE A 108 -0.04 1.28 -31.31
N ASP A 109 0.83 2.06 -31.94
CA ASP A 109 1.32 1.78 -33.31
C ASP A 109 2.40 0.68 -33.35
N ASP A 110 3.23 0.61 -32.31
CA ASP A 110 4.28 -0.40 -32.11
C ASP A 110 4.25 -0.93 -30.66
N PRO A 111 3.20 -1.70 -30.29
CA PRO A 111 3.06 -2.22 -28.94
C PRO A 111 4.21 -3.18 -28.60
N ALA A 112 4.68 -3.98 -29.57
CA ALA A 112 5.74 -4.95 -29.35
C ALA A 112 7.07 -4.26 -29.00
N GLY A 113 7.48 -3.25 -29.77
CA GLY A 113 8.70 -2.49 -29.49
C GLY A 113 8.58 -1.67 -28.20
N PHE A 114 7.48 -0.94 -28.03
CA PHE A 114 7.26 -0.08 -26.86
C PHE A 114 7.30 -0.89 -25.55
N TRP A 115 6.53 -1.97 -25.47
CA TRP A 115 6.44 -2.77 -24.24
C TRP A 115 7.67 -3.62 -24.01
N SER A 116 8.38 -4.05 -25.06
CA SER A 116 9.66 -4.76 -24.90
C SER A 116 10.70 -3.88 -24.22
N GLU A 117 10.86 -2.62 -24.65
CA GLU A 117 11.82 -1.70 -24.04
C GLU A 117 11.58 -1.49 -22.54
N ILE A 118 10.32 -1.36 -22.15
CA ILE A 118 9.94 -1.24 -20.72
C ILE A 118 10.21 -2.55 -20.00
N ALA A 119 9.78 -3.69 -20.56
CA ALA A 119 9.92 -5.00 -19.94
C ALA A 119 11.39 -5.40 -19.76
N GLU A 120 12.29 -4.96 -20.64
CA GLU A 120 13.73 -5.20 -20.53
C GLU A 120 14.41 -4.52 -19.34
N THR A 121 13.75 -3.55 -18.69
CA THR A 121 14.23 -2.93 -17.45
C THR A 121 14.08 -3.83 -16.22
N PHE A 122 13.30 -4.91 -16.34
CA PHE A 122 13.13 -5.92 -15.30
C PHE A 122 14.12 -7.07 -15.49
N TYR A 123 14.34 -7.83 -14.42
CA TYR A 123 15.12 -9.05 -14.50
C TYR A 123 14.28 -10.17 -15.11
N TRP A 124 14.80 -10.75 -16.18
CA TRP A 124 14.28 -11.93 -16.85
C TRP A 124 15.38 -12.99 -16.87
N LYS A 125 15.10 -14.17 -16.31
CA LYS A 125 16.02 -15.31 -16.38
C LYS A 125 16.19 -15.77 -17.83
N GLN A 126 15.13 -15.65 -18.61
CA GLN A 126 15.09 -15.88 -20.05
C GLN A 126 14.14 -14.84 -20.66
N LYS A 127 14.56 -14.17 -21.73
CA LYS A 127 13.70 -13.24 -22.48
C LYS A 127 12.80 -14.00 -23.46
N TRP A 128 11.69 -13.38 -23.84
CA TRP A 128 10.79 -13.85 -24.90
C TRP A 128 11.43 -13.69 -26.28
N SER A 129 10.86 -14.35 -27.28
CA SER A 129 11.23 -14.11 -28.69
C SER A 129 10.44 -12.89 -29.22
N PRO A 130 10.98 -12.12 -30.19
CA PRO A 130 10.31 -10.92 -30.71
C PRO A 130 8.86 -11.12 -31.20
N GLU A 131 8.52 -12.35 -31.60
CA GLU A 131 7.22 -12.75 -32.13
C GLU A 131 6.19 -13.04 -31.03
N GLU A 132 6.66 -13.21 -29.79
CA GLU A 132 5.85 -13.60 -28.62
C GLU A 132 5.67 -12.45 -27.62
N VAL A 133 5.96 -11.21 -28.03
CA VAL A 133 5.78 -10.02 -27.18
C VAL A 133 4.32 -9.80 -26.84
N CYS A 134 3.44 -9.87 -27.84
CA CYS A 134 2.01 -9.67 -27.70
C CYS A 134 1.28 -10.53 -28.73
N ASN A 135 0.40 -11.41 -28.25
CA ASN A 135 -0.40 -12.30 -29.09
C ASN A 135 -1.84 -12.36 -28.53
N GLU A 136 -2.83 -11.98 -29.35
CA GLU A 136 -4.22 -11.98 -28.93
C GLU A 136 -5.17 -12.61 -29.94
N ASN A 137 -6.23 -13.23 -29.42
CA ASN A 137 -7.45 -13.53 -30.14
C ASN A 137 -8.63 -13.04 -29.31
N LEU A 138 -9.27 -11.96 -29.75
CA LEU A 138 -10.51 -11.44 -29.17
C LEU A 138 -11.76 -11.87 -29.96
N ASP A 139 -11.57 -12.56 -31.09
CA ASP A 139 -12.63 -13.02 -31.97
C ASP A 139 -13.03 -14.45 -31.60
N VAL A 140 -14.17 -14.57 -30.91
CA VAL A 140 -14.73 -15.86 -30.47
C VAL A 140 -15.04 -16.82 -31.63
N THR A 141 -15.14 -16.32 -32.87
CA THR A 141 -15.36 -17.16 -34.05
C THR A 141 -14.08 -17.83 -34.56
N LYS A 142 -12.91 -17.28 -34.20
CA LYS A 142 -11.59 -17.78 -34.61
C LYS A 142 -10.93 -18.70 -33.59
N GLY A 143 -11.58 -18.90 -32.44
CA GLY A 143 -11.10 -19.77 -31.37
C GLY A 143 -11.40 -19.19 -29.98
N PRO A 144 -10.87 -19.83 -28.92
CA PRO A 144 -10.96 -19.30 -27.57
C PRO A 144 -10.34 -17.90 -27.46
N ILE A 145 -10.91 -17.07 -26.57
CA ILE A 145 -10.30 -15.79 -26.22
C ILE A 145 -8.90 -16.06 -25.65
N LYS A 146 -7.92 -15.31 -26.15
CA LYS A 146 -6.51 -15.46 -25.81
C LYS A 146 -5.86 -14.09 -25.75
N ILE A 147 -5.09 -13.81 -24.72
CA ILE A 147 -4.28 -12.59 -24.58
C ILE A 147 -3.00 -13.03 -23.87
N GLU A 148 -1.87 -12.97 -24.55
CA GLU A 148 -0.56 -13.37 -24.03
C GLU A 148 0.45 -12.25 -24.23
N TRP A 149 1.28 -12.00 -23.22
CA TRP A 149 2.35 -11.01 -23.26
C TRP A 149 3.67 -11.63 -22.80
N PHE A 150 4.72 -11.42 -23.58
CA PHE A 150 6.09 -11.87 -23.28
C PHE A 150 6.20 -13.40 -23.11
N LYS A 151 5.38 -14.16 -23.84
CA LYS A 151 5.31 -15.61 -23.69
C LYS A 151 6.66 -16.27 -23.92
N GLY A 152 6.97 -17.28 -23.11
CA GLY A 152 8.27 -17.95 -23.10
C GLY A 152 9.36 -17.16 -22.36
N GLY A 153 9.11 -15.90 -22.00
CA GLY A 153 9.93 -15.16 -21.05
C GLY A 153 9.79 -15.76 -19.65
N LYS A 154 10.92 -16.00 -18.97
CA LYS A 154 10.94 -16.53 -17.60
C LYS A 154 11.37 -15.46 -16.61
N THR A 155 10.57 -15.23 -15.58
CA THR A 155 10.82 -14.22 -14.55
C THR A 155 10.31 -14.68 -13.19
N ASN A 156 10.46 -13.83 -12.18
CA ASN A 156 9.79 -13.93 -10.90
C ASN A 156 9.50 -12.51 -10.40
N ILE A 157 8.23 -12.21 -10.14
CA ILE A 157 7.81 -10.86 -9.72
C ILE A 157 8.31 -10.51 -8.32
N CYS A 158 8.46 -11.49 -7.41
CA CYS A 158 9.04 -11.25 -6.08
C CYS A 158 10.51 -10.86 -6.19
N HIS A 159 11.28 -11.55 -7.04
CA HIS A 159 12.68 -11.20 -7.29
C HIS A 159 12.82 -9.77 -7.80
N ASN A 160 11.94 -9.36 -8.72
CA ASN A 160 11.92 -8.00 -9.24
C ASN A 160 11.42 -6.95 -8.22
N ALA A 161 10.57 -7.35 -7.28
CA ALA A 161 10.02 -6.45 -6.27
C ALA A 161 10.93 -6.28 -5.05
N VAL A 162 11.79 -7.26 -4.75
CA VAL A 162 12.57 -7.28 -3.49
C VAL A 162 14.04 -7.60 -3.74
N ASP A 163 14.35 -8.82 -4.19
CA ASP A 163 15.72 -9.32 -4.30
C ASP A 163 16.64 -8.39 -5.08
N ARG A 164 16.20 -7.90 -6.25
CA ARG A 164 17.02 -7.03 -7.11
C ARG A 164 17.48 -5.74 -6.42
N TYR A 165 16.69 -5.21 -5.49
CA TYR A 165 17.04 -4.00 -4.73
C TYR A 165 18.07 -4.31 -3.65
N VAL A 166 17.89 -5.44 -2.94
CA VAL A 166 18.88 -5.91 -1.97
C VAL A 166 20.21 -6.18 -2.66
N GLU A 167 20.20 -6.87 -3.81
CA GLU A 167 21.37 -7.17 -4.64
C GLU A 167 22.05 -5.90 -5.19
N ALA A 168 21.28 -4.86 -5.52
CA ALA A 168 21.78 -3.56 -5.95
C ALA A 168 22.37 -2.70 -4.81
N GLY A 169 22.28 -3.15 -3.56
CA GLY A 169 22.82 -2.44 -2.39
C GLY A 169 21.78 -1.61 -1.61
N ASP A 170 20.51 -1.63 -2.00
CA ASP A 170 19.42 -0.90 -1.33
C ASP A 170 18.78 -1.71 -0.19
N GLY A 171 19.44 -2.76 0.31
CA GLY A 171 18.89 -3.63 1.36
C GLY A 171 18.52 -2.90 2.66
N ALA A 172 19.25 -1.84 3.01
CA ALA A 172 18.97 -1.01 4.19
C ALA A 172 17.88 0.06 3.97
N LYS A 173 17.43 0.26 2.73
CA LYS A 173 16.30 1.15 2.43
C LYS A 173 15.03 0.60 3.08
N ILE A 174 14.20 1.47 3.63
CA ILE A 174 12.89 1.07 4.17
C ILE A 174 11.99 0.69 3.00
N ALA A 175 11.48 -0.54 3.01
CA ALA A 175 10.50 -1.01 2.05
C ALA A 175 9.08 -0.67 2.53
N MET A 176 8.80 -0.94 3.80
CA MET A 176 7.47 -0.77 4.39
C MET A 176 7.55 -0.02 5.71
N TYR A 177 6.70 0.98 5.87
CA TYR A 177 6.21 1.41 7.16
C TYR A 177 4.88 0.72 7.45
N TRP A 178 4.59 0.52 8.72
CA TRP A 178 3.30 0.03 9.18
C TRP A 178 2.77 0.91 10.29
N GLU A 179 1.51 1.32 10.17
CA GLU A 179 0.78 2.06 11.18
C GLU A 179 -0.43 1.22 11.62
N GLY A 180 -0.52 0.97 12.92
CA GLY A 180 -1.57 0.19 13.53
C GLY A 180 -2.88 0.97 13.74
N ASN A 181 -3.84 0.28 14.34
CA ASN A 181 -5.12 0.89 14.70
C ASN A 181 -4.97 2.03 15.73
N GLU A 182 -4.11 1.85 16.74
CA GLU A 182 -3.78 2.91 17.70
C GLU A 182 -2.58 3.76 17.20
N PRO A 183 -2.57 5.09 17.42
CA PRO A 183 -1.50 5.98 16.94
C PRO A 183 -0.07 5.71 17.41
N ASP A 184 0.09 5.00 18.51
CA ASP A 184 1.37 4.63 19.11
C ASP A 184 1.87 3.24 18.68
N GLN A 185 1.10 2.55 17.83
CA GLN A 185 1.45 1.25 17.29
C GLN A 185 2.00 1.44 15.87
N ASP A 186 3.30 1.23 15.72
CA ASP A 186 3.96 1.30 14.41
C ASP A 186 5.05 0.26 14.24
N GLY A 187 5.51 0.13 13.00
CA GLY A 187 6.54 -0.81 12.60
C GLY A 187 7.19 -0.38 11.29
N LYS A 188 8.31 -1.02 10.98
CA LYS A 188 8.99 -0.83 9.69
C LYS A 188 9.74 -2.08 9.29
N LEU A 189 9.96 -2.22 7.99
CA LEU A 189 10.83 -3.22 7.39
C LEU A 189 11.70 -2.58 6.33
N THR A 190 12.99 -2.87 6.39
CA THR A 190 13.92 -2.65 5.28
C THR A 190 13.70 -3.68 4.18
N TYR A 191 14.25 -3.43 2.98
CA TYR A 191 14.20 -4.40 1.88
C TYR A 191 14.86 -5.74 2.25
N SER A 192 15.94 -5.74 3.02
CA SER A 192 16.57 -6.96 3.53
C SER A 192 15.66 -7.70 4.52
N GLU A 193 15.05 -7.01 5.49
CA GLU A 193 14.13 -7.63 6.45
C GLU A 193 12.85 -8.15 5.78
N LEU A 194 12.36 -7.44 4.76
CA LEU A 194 11.25 -7.89 3.93
C LEU A 194 11.62 -9.18 3.18
N LEU A 195 12.80 -9.23 2.55
CA LEU A 195 13.29 -10.42 1.85
C LEU A 195 13.39 -11.62 2.79
N ASP A 196 13.95 -11.42 3.98
CA ASP A 196 14.09 -12.47 5.00
C ASP A 196 12.73 -13.06 5.35
N LYS A 197 11.74 -12.21 5.67
CA LYS A 197 10.37 -12.65 6.02
C LYS A 197 9.66 -13.36 4.87
N VAL A 198 9.82 -12.86 3.64
CA VAL A 198 9.28 -13.49 2.44
C VAL A 198 9.90 -14.87 2.22
N CYS A 199 11.22 -15.00 2.38
CA CYS A 199 11.92 -16.27 2.24
C CYS A 199 11.49 -17.28 3.31
N GLN A 200 11.34 -16.84 4.56
CA GLN A 200 10.85 -17.67 5.66
C GLN A 200 9.47 -18.23 5.39
N LEU A 201 8.51 -17.39 4.99
CA LEU A 201 7.17 -17.86 4.65
C LEU A 201 7.19 -18.77 3.43
N ALA A 202 7.94 -18.41 2.38
CA ALA A 202 8.06 -19.23 1.17
C ALA A 202 8.59 -20.63 1.47
N ASN A 203 9.62 -20.74 2.31
CA ASN A 203 10.17 -22.01 2.77
C ASN A 203 9.16 -22.82 3.60
N TYR A 204 8.39 -22.15 4.49
CA TYR A 204 7.31 -22.81 5.23
C TYR A 204 6.25 -23.37 4.27
N LEU A 205 5.75 -22.57 3.33
CA LEU A 205 4.73 -22.99 2.35
C LEU A 205 5.20 -24.21 1.54
N LYS A 206 6.46 -24.22 1.09
CA LYS A 206 7.06 -25.39 0.43
C LYS A 206 7.12 -26.61 1.35
N SER A 207 7.49 -26.42 2.64
CA SER A 207 7.58 -27.51 3.61
C SER A 207 6.25 -28.20 3.89
N VAL A 208 5.14 -27.47 3.71
CA VAL A 208 3.78 -28.00 3.85
C VAL A 208 3.15 -28.44 2.52
N GLY A 209 3.95 -28.50 1.46
CA GLY A 209 3.56 -29.09 0.17
C GLY A 209 2.86 -28.13 -0.79
N VAL A 210 3.04 -26.81 -0.66
CA VAL A 210 2.63 -25.85 -1.69
C VAL A 210 3.64 -25.89 -2.84
N GLU A 211 3.16 -26.17 -4.04
CA GLU A 211 3.95 -26.22 -5.27
C GLU A 211 3.56 -25.10 -6.25
N LYS A 212 4.32 -24.95 -7.33
CA LYS A 212 3.99 -24.02 -8.41
C LYS A 212 2.59 -24.32 -8.97
N GLY A 213 1.76 -23.29 -9.11
CA GLY A 213 0.40 -23.38 -9.61
C GLY A 213 -0.66 -23.72 -8.54
N ASP A 214 -0.25 -24.12 -7.33
CA ASP A 214 -1.20 -24.33 -6.25
C ASP A 214 -1.79 -23.00 -5.75
N ALA A 215 -3.08 -23.02 -5.41
CA ALA A 215 -3.74 -21.86 -4.84
C ALA A 215 -3.47 -21.72 -3.33
N VAL A 216 -3.27 -20.48 -2.87
CA VAL A 216 -3.17 -20.13 -1.44
C VAL A 216 -4.14 -19.01 -1.15
N VAL A 217 -5.13 -19.24 -0.28
CA VAL A 217 -6.08 -18.20 0.12
C VAL A 217 -5.47 -17.36 1.24
N ILE A 218 -5.54 -16.03 1.11
CA ILE A 218 -5.03 -15.08 2.09
C ILE A 218 -6.19 -14.23 2.62
N TYR A 219 -6.52 -14.36 3.89
CA TYR A 219 -7.53 -13.59 4.60
C TYR A 219 -6.90 -12.86 5.79
N LEU A 220 -6.04 -11.88 5.47
CA LEU A 220 -5.34 -11.05 6.44
C LEU A 220 -5.89 -9.61 6.41
N PRO A 221 -5.88 -8.91 7.56
CA PRO A 221 -6.06 -7.46 7.57
C PRO A 221 -4.81 -6.76 7.01
N MET A 222 -4.82 -5.43 6.96
CA MET A 222 -3.69 -4.60 6.50
C MET A 222 -2.51 -4.58 7.49
N LEU A 223 -1.92 -5.74 7.71
CA LEU A 223 -0.65 -5.99 8.37
C LEU A 223 0.48 -6.09 7.32
N MET A 224 1.74 -5.95 7.73
CA MET A 224 2.88 -6.21 6.83
C MET A 224 2.91 -7.65 6.33
N GLU A 225 2.35 -8.58 7.10
CA GLU A 225 2.24 -9.99 6.72
C GLU A 225 1.38 -10.22 5.48
N LEU A 226 0.45 -9.32 5.15
CA LEU A 226 -0.39 -9.43 3.96
C LEU A 226 0.43 -9.31 2.65
N PRO A 227 1.18 -8.21 2.40
CA PRO A 227 2.07 -8.15 1.24
C PRO A 227 3.20 -9.19 1.31
N ILE A 228 3.71 -9.54 2.50
CA ILE A 228 4.69 -10.64 2.65
C ILE A 228 4.09 -11.96 2.14
N ALA A 229 2.84 -12.28 2.46
CA ALA A 229 2.18 -13.50 2.02
C ALA A 229 1.96 -13.53 0.50
N MET A 230 1.58 -12.41 -0.10
CA MET A 230 1.45 -12.28 -1.55
C MET A 230 2.80 -12.51 -2.25
N LEU A 231 3.86 -11.89 -1.75
CA LEU A 231 5.22 -12.03 -2.30
C LEU A 231 5.78 -13.45 -2.10
N ALA A 232 5.55 -14.08 -0.96
CA ALA A 232 5.99 -15.44 -0.69
C ALA A 232 5.32 -16.48 -1.59
N CYS A 233 4.02 -16.32 -1.88
CA CYS A 233 3.33 -17.16 -2.86
C CYS A 233 3.93 -16.96 -4.26
N ALA A 234 4.08 -15.70 -4.69
CA ALA A 234 4.68 -15.37 -5.98
C ALA A 234 6.15 -15.84 -6.11
N ARG A 235 6.91 -15.87 -5.01
CA ARG A 235 8.29 -16.34 -4.97
C ARG A 235 8.40 -17.82 -5.36
N ILE A 236 7.43 -18.63 -4.97
CA ILE A 236 7.42 -20.09 -5.21
C ILE A 236 6.51 -20.49 -6.38
N GLY A 237 5.97 -19.51 -7.11
CA GLY A 237 5.06 -19.75 -8.24
C GLY A 237 3.67 -20.22 -7.82
N ALA A 238 3.28 -20.07 -6.55
CA ALA A 238 1.93 -20.34 -6.08
C ALA A 238 0.99 -19.19 -6.44
N VAL A 239 -0.28 -19.52 -6.65
CA VAL A 239 -1.33 -18.57 -7.06
C VAL A 239 -2.06 -18.08 -5.82
N HIS A 240 -1.72 -16.90 -5.34
CA HIS A 240 -2.42 -16.37 -4.16
C HIS A 240 -3.83 -15.87 -4.52
N SER A 241 -4.74 -15.98 -3.57
CA SER A 241 -6.11 -15.47 -3.67
C SER A 241 -6.44 -14.68 -2.42
N VAL A 242 -6.18 -13.37 -2.46
CA VAL A 242 -6.51 -12.49 -1.34
C VAL A 242 -8.01 -12.26 -1.26
N VAL A 243 -8.54 -12.37 -0.03
CA VAL A 243 -9.95 -12.14 0.28
C VAL A 243 -10.04 -11.01 1.29
N PHE A 244 -10.84 -9.99 0.97
CA PHE A 244 -11.01 -8.82 1.83
C PHE A 244 -11.47 -9.23 3.25
N ALA A 245 -10.75 -8.78 4.28
CA ALA A 245 -10.96 -9.13 5.68
C ALA A 245 -12.34 -8.72 6.25
N GLY A 246 -13.15 -7.99 5.48
CA GLY A 246 -14.55 -7.67 5.81
C GLY A 246 -15.59 -8.65 5.27
N PHE A 247 -15.20 -9.69 4.53
CA PHE A 247 -16.13 -10.66 3.96
C PHE A 247 -16.60 -11.72 4.96
N SER A 248 -17.81 -12.25 4.71
CA SER A 248 -18.45 -13.30 5.51
C SER A 248 -17.84 -14.67 5.26
N ALA A 249 -18.12 -15.61 6.18
CA ALA A 249 -17.72 -17.01 6.04
C ALA A 249 -18.19 -17.63 4.72
N ASP A 250 -19.44 -17.39 4.31
CA ASP A 250 -19.98 -17.91 3.04
C ASP A 250 -19.22 -17.38 1.82
N ALA A 251 -18.86 -16.09 1.84
CA ALA A 251 -18.11 -15.47 0.75
C ALA A 251 -16.69 -16.05 0.65
N ILE A 252 -16.06 -16.38 1.77
CA ILE A 252 -14.75 -17.05 1.81
C ILE A 252 -14.91 -18.51 1.34
N ALA A 253 -15.92 -19.23 1.83
CA ALA A 253 -16.18 -20.63 1.50
C ALA A 253 -16.40 -20.85 0.00
N GLN A 254 -17.14 -19.94 -0.66
CA GLN A 254 -17.32 -19.98 -2.12
C GLN A 254 -16.00 -19.88 -2.88
N ARG A 255 -15.08 -19.05 -2.40
CA ARG A 255 -13.75 -18.86 -3.02
C ARG A 255 -12.85 -20.07 -2.78
N ILE A 256 -12.85 -20.59 -1.55
CA ILE A 256 -12.14 -21.84 -1.20
C ILE A 256 -12.65 -22.99 -2.07
N THR A 257 -13.96 -23.10 -2.26
CA THR A 257 -14.57 -24.16 -3.07
C THR A 257 -14.16 -24.07 -4.54
N ASP A 258 -14.01 -22.85 -5.05
CA ASP A 258 -13.66 -22.59 -6.46
C ASP A 258 -12.16 -22.80 -6.74
N CYS A 259 -11.26 -22.15 -5.97
CA CYS A 259 -9.81 -22.26 -6.20
C CYS A 259 -9.14 -23.47 -5.53
N LYS A 260 -9.81 -24.16 -4.61
CA LYS A 260 -9.32 -25.38 -3.92
C LYS A 260 -7.91 -25.20 -3.34
N PRO A 261 -7.71 -24.23 -2.45
CA PRO A 261 -6.38 -23.87 -1.97
C PRO A 261 -5.76 -24.98 -1.12
N LYS A 262 -4.43 -25.08 -1.17
CA LYS A 262 -3.65 -25.97 -0.29
C LYS A 262 -3.60 -25.46 1.14
N VAL A 263 -3.52 -24.14 1.29
CA VAL A 263 -3.35 -23.44 2.56
C VAL A 263 -4.29 -22.24 2.59
N VAL A 264 -4.90 -21.99 3.76
CA VAL A 264 -5.50 -20.70 4.10
C VAL A 264 -4.56 -20.00 5.07
N ILE A 265 -4.18 -18.76 4.76
CA ILE A 265 -3.44 -17.86 5.65
C ILE A 265 -4.44 -16.86 6.22
N THR A 266 -4.49 -16.72 7.54
CA THR A 266 -5.39 -15.80 8.23
C THR A 266 -4.73 -15.16 9.45
N CYS A 267 -5.46 -14.31 10.16
CA CYS A 267 -5.09 -13.72 11.43
C CYS A 267 -6.10 -14.13 12.50
N ASN A 268 -5.71 -14.13 13.78
CA ASN A 268 -6.64 -14.43 14.87
C ASN A 268 -7.78 -13.39 14.94
N ALA A 269 -7.44 -12.11 14.97
CA ALA A 269 -8.38 -11.00 14.99
C ALA A 269 -7.77 -9.70 14.45
N VAL A 270 -8.60 -8.68 14.27
CA VAL A 270 -8.17 -7.30 13.99
C VAL A 270 -9.08 -6.32 14.72
N LYS A 271 -8.53 -5.16 15.10
CA LYS A 271 -9.33 -3.99 15.51
C LYS A 271 -9.43 -3.02 14.35
N ARG A 272 -10.65 -2.59 14.04
CA ARG A 272 -10.91 -1.54 13.06
C ARG A 272 -11.67 -0.41 13.72
N GLY A 273 -10.95 0.65 14.08
CA GLY A 273 -11.39 1.60 15.09
C GLY A 273 -11.61 0.89 16.41
N GLN A 274 -12.77 1.10 17.03
CA GLN A 274 -13.13 0.43 18.29
C GLN A 274 -13.64 -1.01 18.10
N LYS A 275 -13.92 -1.43 16.86
CA LYS A 275 -14.57 -2.72 16.60
C LYS A 275 -13.52 -3.84 16.52
N LEU A 276 -13.65 -4.84 17.39
CA LEU A 276 -12.96 -6.12 17.27
C LEU A 276 -13.63 -7.02 16.23
N ILE A 277 -12.84 -7.63 15.36
CA ILE A 277 -13.29 -8.58 14.34
C ILE A 277 -12.49 -9.88 14.52
N PRO A 278 -13.12 -10.99 14.97
CA PRO A 278 -12.45 -12.27 15.16
C PRO A 278 -12.32 -13.00 13.81
N LEU A 279 -11.27 -12.70 13.06
CA LEU A 279 -11.07 -13.22 11.70
C LEU A 279 -10.94 -14.74 11.65
N LYS A 280 -10.33 -15.36 12.67
CA LYS A 280 -10.19 -16.82 12.76
C LYS A 280 -11.52 -17.54 12.90
N ASP A 281 -12.48 -16.99 13.66
CA ASP A 281 -13.82 -17.57 13.79
C ASP A 281 -14.56 -17.58 12.44
N ILE A 282 -14.39 -16.51 11.65
CA ILE A 282 -14.97 -16.40 10.31
C ILE A 282 -14.34 -17.44 9.37
N VAL A 283 -13.01 -17.64 9.46
CA VAL A 283 -12.31 -18.66 8.68
C VAL A 283 -12.75 -20.07 9.08
N ASP A 284 -12.92 -20.36 10.37
CA ASP A 284 -13.39 -21.66 10.83
C ASP A 284 -14.77 -22.00 10.29
N ALA A 285 -15.70 -21.05 10.35
CA ALA A 285 -17.02 -21.20 9.75
C ALA A 285 -16.93 -21.41 8.23
N SER A 286 -16.05 -20.68 7.54
CA SER A 286 -15.86 -20.83 6.08
C SER A 286 -15.30 -22.20 5.69
N LEU A 287 -14.39 -22.75 6.50
CA LEU A 287 -13.77 -24.05 6.29
C LEU A 287 -14.81 -25.17 6.47
N VAL A 288 -15.66 -25.06 7.50
CA VAL A 288 -16.79 -25.98 7.69
C VAL A 288 -17.73 -25.94 6.48
N GLU A 289 -18.07 -24.75 5.99
CA GLU A 289 -18.97 -24.61 4.84
C GLU A 289 -18.34 -25.12 3.54
N SER A 290 -17.05 -24.85 3.30
CA SER A 290 -16.33 -25.40 2.14
C SER A 290 -16.26 -26.93 2.17
N ALA A 291 -16.11 -27.54 3.36
CA ALA A 291 -16.08 -28.98 3.53
C ALA A 291 -17.42 -29.64 3.17
N LYS A 292 -18.56 -28.99 3.50
CA LYS A 292 -19.89 -29.44 3.04
C LYS A 292 -20.01 -29.42 1.51
N ASN A 293 -19.29 -28.52 0.85
CA ASN A 293 -19.20 -28.41 -0.60
C ASN A 293 -18.08 -29.28 -1.22
N GLY A 294 -17.49 -30.19 -0.44
CA GLY A 294 -16.53 -31.19 -0.92
C GLY A 294 -15.08 -30.72 -1.01
N VAL A 295 -14.74 -29.54 -0.48
CA VAL A 295 -13.38 -29.00 -0.46
C VAL A 295 -12.91 -28.87 0.99
N THR A 296 -11.85 -29.58 1.35
CA THR A 296 -11.24 -29.51 2.69
C THR A 296 -9.85 -28.90 2.57
N VAL A 297 -9.52 -28.01 3.50
CA VAL A 297 -8.19 -27.40 3.59
C VAL A 297 -7.51 -27.96 4.84
N GLY A 298 -6.35 -28.60 4.65
CA GLY A 298 -5.63 -29.28 5.71
C GLY A 298 -4.86 -28.33 6.64
N ILE A 299 -4.56 -27.11 6.20
CA ILE A 299 -3.70 -26.17 6.93
C ILE A 299 -4.31 -24.77 6.94
N CYS A 300 -4.46 -24.23 8.15
CA CYS A 300 -4.82 -22.84 8.42
C CYS A 300 -3.67 -22.16 9.17
N LEU A 301 -2.82 -21.42 8.44
CA LEU A 301 -1.72 -20.65 9.02
C LEU A 301 -2.29 -19.34 9.60
N THR A 302 -2.29 -19.22 10.92
CA THR A 302 -2.90 -18.10 11.65
C THR A 302 -1.83 -17.19 12.22
N TYR A 303 -1.82 -15.92 11.84
CA TYR A 303 -1.01 -14.88 12.44
C TYR A 303 -1.64 -14.39 13.76
N GLU A 304 -0.83 -14.32 14.81
CA GLU A 304 -1.22 -13.74 16.09
C GLU A 304 -1.10 -12.20 16.07
N ASN A 305 -2.22 -11.51 15.91
CA ASN A 305 -2.31 -10.07 16.14
C ASN A 305 -2.58 -9.80 17.63
N GLN A 306 -1.48 -9.68 18.39
CA GLN A 306 -1.49 -9.42 19.82
C GLN A 306 -2.15 -8.10 20.21
N LEU A 307 -2.24 -7.14 19.28
CA LEU A 307 -2.87 -5.84 19.49
C LEU A 307 -4.41 -5.93 19.46
N ALA A 308 -4.94 -6.96 18.80
CA ALA A 308 -6.36 -7.21 18.67
C ALA A 308 -6.90 -8.21 19.71
N MET A 309 -6.28 -9.38 19.82
CA MET A 309 -6.77 -10.50 20.64
C MET A 309 -5.61 -11.38 21.11
N LYS A 310 -5.68 -11.90 22.34
CA LYS A 310 -4.69 -12.82 22.89
C LYS A 310 -4.79 -14.21 22.25
N LYS A 311 -3.67 -14.93 22.23
CA LYS A 311 -3.56 -16.28 21.68
C LYS A 311 -4.54 -17.26 22.34
N GLU A 312 -4.70 -17.18 23.65
CA GLU A 312 -5.54 -18.09 24.45
C GLU A 312 -7.04 -17.92 24.21
N ASP A 313 -7.45 -16.74 23.74
CA ASP A 313 -8.85 -16.41 23.43
C ASP A 313 -9.25 -16.86 22.02
N THR A 314 -8.32 -17.40 21.23
CA THR A 314 -8.55 -17.80 19.83
C THR A 314 -8.99 -19.27 19.75
N GLN A 315 -10.12 -19.54 19.08
CA GLN A 315 -10.57 -20.91 18.83
C GLN A 315 -9.57 -21.68 17.95
N TRP A 316 -9.29 -22.93 18.32
CA TRP A 316 -8.19 -23.71 17.75
C TRP A 316 -8.56 -25.17 17.47
N ILE A 317 -8.24 -25.63 16.26
CA ILE A 317 -8.39 -27.02 15.84
C ILE A 317 -7.02 -27.65 15.64
N ALA A 318 -6.65 -28.53 16.57
CA ALA A 318 -5.39 -29.26 16.54
C ALA A 318 -5.23 -30.08 15.24
N GLY A 319 -4.03 -30.05 14.65
CA GLY A 319 -3.70 -30.76 13.42
C GLY A 319 -4.06 -30.01 12.12
N ARG A 320 -4.89 -28.95 12.18
CA ARG A 320 -5.19 -28.07 11.05
C ARG A 320 -4.61 -26.67 11.24
N ASP A 321 -4.81 -26.11 12.43
CA ASP A 321 -4.42 -24.73 12.73
C ASP A 321 -2.96 -24.67 13.19
N VAL A 322 -2.22 -23.71 12.64
CA VAL A 322 -0.79 -23.50 12.92
C VAL A 322 -0.53 -22.03 13.15
N TRP A 323 0.17 -21.68 14.23
CA TRP A 323 0.54 -20.29 14.50
C TRP A 323 1.74 -19.87 13.64
N TRP A 324 1.60 -18.76 12.93
CA TRP A 324 2.67 -18.18 12.11
C TRP A 324 3.94 -17.97 12.93
N GLN A 325 3.79 -17.33 14.09
CA GLN A 325 4.87 -17.00 15.02
C GLN A 325 5.64 -18.24 15.52
N ASP A 326 4.98 -19.39 15.59
CA ASP A 326 5.58 -20.62 16.12
C ASP A 326 6.38 -21.39 15.05
N VAL A 327 6.10 -21.17 13.75
CA VAL A 327 6.69 -21.97 12.67
C VAL A 327 7.51 -21.16 11.68
N VAL A 328 7.00 -20.03 11.18
CA VAL A 328 7.60 -19.28 10.07
C VAL A 328 9.00 -18.74 10.43
N PRO A 329 9.22 -18.14 11.62
CA PRO A 329 10.54 -17.63 12.00
C PRO A 329 11.65 -18.69 12.07
N ASN A 330 11.30 -19.98 12.17
CA ASN A 330 12.27 -21.08 12.25
C ASN A 330 12.81 -21.51 10.88
N PHE A 331 12.23 -21.01 9.78
CA PHE A 331 12.72 -21.30 8.44
C PHE A 331 13.92 -20.41 8.07
N PRO A 332 14.78 -20.85 7.15
CA PRO A 332 15.88 -20.02 6.65
C PRO A 332 15.38 -18.73 6.00
N THR A 333 16.15 -17.66 6.17
CA THR A 333 15.94 -16.36 5.50
C THR A 333 16.38 -16.33 4.04
N ARG A 334 16.83 -17.47 3.50
CA ARG A 334 17.13 -17.65 2.07
C ARG A 334 16.19 -18.70 1.48
N CYS A 335 15.56 -18.36 0.37
CA CYS A 335 14.71 -19.25 -0.42
C CYS A 335 14.95 -18.95 -1.90
N ASP A 336 15.33 -19.95 -2.72
CA ASP A 336 15.48 -19.71 -4.16
C ASP A 336 14.10 -19.46 -4.80
N VAL A 337 14.06 -18.55 -5.78
CA VAL A 337 12.83 -18.22 -6.52
C VAL A 337 12.49 -19.32 -7.51
N GLU A 338 11.19 -19.57 -7.71
CA GLU A 338 10.69 -20.36 -8.83
C GLU A 338 10.63 -19.46 -10.08
N TRP A 339 11.36 -19.84 -11.12
CA TRP A 339 11.32 -19.12 -12.40
C TRP A 339 10.10 -19.56 -13.20
N VAL A 340 9.11 -18.67 -13.28
CA VAL A 340 7.83 -18.91 -13.94
C VAL A 340 7.80 -18.29 -15.33
N ASP A 341 6.99 -18.84 -16.23
CA ASP A 341 6.69 -18.21 -17.52
C ASP A 341 5.93 -16.90 -17.29
N ALA A 342 6.06 -15.94 -18.21
CA ALA A 342 5.30 -14.70 -18.19
C ALA A 342 3.79 -14.96 -18.11
N GLU A 343 3.33 -16.04 -18.73
CA GLU A 343 1.92 -16.46 -18.78
C GLU A 343 1.50 -17.39 -17.62
N ASP A 344 2.40 -17.74 -16.70
CA ASP A 344 2.01 -18.48 -15.51
C ASP A 344 1.13 -17.61 -14.59
N PRO A 345 0.04 -18.18 -14.02
CA PRO A 345 -0.85 -17.45 -13.12
C PRO A 345 -0.12 -16.89 -11.90
N LEU A 346 -0.32 -15.61 -11.61
CA LEU A 346 0.23 -14.95 -10.43
C LEU A 346 -0.77 -14.97 -9.27
N PHE A 347 -2.02 -14.58 -9.54
CA PHE A 347 -3.05 -14.53 -8.52
C PHE A 347 -4.46 -14.68 -9.10
N LEU A 348 -5.39 -15.05 -8.22
CA LEU A 348 -6.82 -14.99 -8.44
C LEU A 348 -7.42 -13.89 -7.56
N LEU A 349 -8.20 -12.98 -8.17
CA LEU A 349 -8.94 -11.98 -7.42
C LEU A 349 -10.43 -12.07 -7.74
N TYR A 350 -11.21 -12.48 -6.75
CA TYR A 350 -12.62 -12.77 -6.93
C TYR A 350 -13.49 -11.52 -6.94
N THR A 351 -14.25 -11.34 -8.02
CA THR A 351 -15.20 -10.23 -8.18
C THR A 351 -16.65 -10.70 -8.08
N SER A 352 -17.57 -9.79 -7.74
CA SER A 352 -19.01 -10.06 -7.75
C SER A 352 -19.47 -10.26 -9.19
N GLY A 353 -19.68 -11.51 -9.61
CA GLY A 353 -20.24 -11.82 -10.92
C GLY A 353 -21.72 -11.43 -11.00
N SER A 354 -22.19 -11.04 -12.19
CA SER A 354 -23.62 -10.77 -12.47
C SER A 354 -24.53 -11.98 -12.23
N THR A 355 -23.95 -13.19 -12.17
CA THR A 355 -24.64 -14.47 -12.01
C THR A 355 -24.67 -14.98 -10.56
N GLY A 356 -24.28 -14.16 -9.57
CA GLY A 356 -24.31 -14.48 -8.14
C GLY A 356 -23.14 -15.34 -7.64
N LYS A 357 -22.52 -16.19 -8.49
CA LYS A 357 -21.27 -16.89 -8.15
C LYS A 357 -20.07 -15.95 -8.35
N PRO A 358 -19.13 -15.87 -7.38
CA PRO A 358 -17.93 -15.06 -7.54
C PRO A 358 -17.04 -15.63 -8.65
N LYS A 359 -16.44 -14.76 -9.47
CA LYS A 359 -15.55 -15.14 -10.58
C LYS A 359 -14.12 -14.78 -10.21
N GLY A 360 -13.22 -15.77 -10.19
CA GLY A 360 -11.80 -15.56 -9.96
C GLY A 360 -11.16 -14.93 -11.18
N VAL A 361 -10.91 -13.62 -11.14
CA VAL A 361 -10.17 -12.93 -12.20
C VAL A 361 -8.70 -13.32 -12.06
N LEU A 362 -8.14 -13.92 -13.10
CA LEU A 362 -6.75 -14.35 -13.14
C LEU A 362 -5.88 -13.29 -13.79
N HIS A 363 -4.74 -12.99 -13.17
CA HIS A 363 -3.67 -12.23 -13.80
C HIS A 363 -2.41 -13.10 -13.92
N THR A 364 -1.74 -13.01 -15.07
CA THR A 364 -0.46 -13.69 -15.34
C THR A 364 0.72 -12.84 -14.87
N THR A 365 1.89 -13.45 -14.74
CA THR A 365 3.04 -12.85 -14.05
C THR A 365 3.69 -11.70 -14.82
N GLY A 366 4.10 -11.95 -16.07
CA GLY A 366 4.96 -11.04 -16.84
C GLY A 366 4.24 -9.74 -17.21
N GLY A 367 3.09 -9.87 -17.88
CA GLY A 367 2.27 -8.72 -18.27
C GLY A 367 1.84 -7.87 -17.07
N TYR A 368 1.38 -8.50 -15.98
CA TYR A 368 0.96 -7.78 -14.78
C TYR A 368 2.12 -7.05 -14.09
N MET A 369 3.30 -7.67 -14.01
CA MET A 369 4.52 -7.04 -13.46
C MET A 369 4.86 -5.75 -14.21
N VAL A 370 4.95 -5.84 -15.55
CA VAL A 370 5.28 -4.69 -16.39
C VAL A 370 4.20 -3.61 -16.27
N TYR A 371 2.93 -4.00 -16.34
CA TYR A 371 1.80 -3.07 -16.17
C TYR A 371 1.85 -2.33 -14.83
N ALA A 372 1.83 -3.05 -13.70
CA ALA A 372 1.70 -2.46 -12.38
C ALA A 372 2.89 -1.54 -12.05
N ALA A 373 4.10 -1.94 -12.44
CA ALA A 373 5.29 -1.12 -12.24
C ALA A 373 5.27 0.14 -13.12
N THR A 374 4.87 0.03 -14.38
CA THR A 374 4.84 1.15 -15.32
C THR A 374 3.78 2.16 -14.94
N THR A 375 2.56 1.71 -14.64
CA THR A 375 1.49 2.62 -14.23
C THR A 375 1.80 3.27 -12.90
N PHE A 376 2.37 2.54 -11.93
CA PHE A 376 2.80 3.15 -10.68
C PHE A 376 3.83 4.26 -10.92
N LYS A 377 4.87 3.97 -11.70
CA LYS A 377 5.95 4.90 -11.99
C LYS A 377 5.44 6.17 -12.66
N HIS A 378 4.67 6.04 -13.74
CA HIS A 378 4.27 7.18 -14.57
C HIS A 378 3.02 7.89 -14.05
N ALA A 379 2.00 7.18 -13.55
CA ALA A 379 0.75 7.81 -13.11
C ALA A 379 0.92 8.58 -11.79
N PHE A 380 1.79 8.10 -10.89
CA PHE A 380 2.11 8.79 -9.63
C PHE A 380 3.37 9.64 -9.71
N ASP A 381 4.01 9.71 -10.89
CA ASP A 381 5.28 10.41 -11.10
C ASP A 381 6.36 10.02 -10.06
N TYR A 382 6.42 8.74 -9.68
CA TYR A 382 7.21 8.27 -8.54
C TYR A 382 8.71 8.57 -8.71
N LYS A 383 9.32 9.11 -7.65
CA LYS A 383 10.76 9.34 -7.50
C LYS A 383 11.32 8.51 -6.34
N PRO A 384 12.61 8.11 -6.38
CA PRO A 384 13.22 7.32 -5.30
C PRO A 384 13.16 7.95 -3.90
N THR A 385 12.99 9.27 -3.82
CA THR A 385 12.84 10.06 -2.58
C THR A 385 11.42 10.06 -2.01
N ASP A 386 10.44 9.55 -2.75
CA ASP A 386 9.05 9.57 -2.33
C ASP A 386 8.72 8.50 -1.29
N ILE A 387 7.83 8.88 -0.38
CA ILE A 387 7.15 7.97 0.55
C ILE A 387 5.70 7.89 0.11
N TYR A 388 5.31 6.68 -0.30
CA TYR A 388 4.04 6.43 -0.95
C TYR A 388 3.04 5.80 0.03
N TRP A 389 1.82 6.31 0.07
CA TRP A 389 0.74 5.71 0.83
C TRP A 389 -0.52 5.56 0.00
N CYS A 390 -0.95 4.32 -0.22
CA CYS A 390 -2.28 3.99 -0.70
C CYS A 390 -3.15 3.48 0.46
N THR A 391 -4.32 4.08 0.64
CA THR A 391 -5.26 3.72 1.73
C THR A 391 -6.11 2.49 1.41
N ALA A 392 -5.95 1.90 0.22
CA ALA A 392 -6.72 0.75 -0.21
C ALA A 392 -6.27 -0.55 0.50
N ASP A 393 -7.18 -1.51 0.55
CA ASP A 393 -6.93 -2.84 1.10
C ASP A 393 -6.48 -3.81 -0.02
N CYS A 394 -5.54 -4.72 0.27
CA CYS A 394 -5.07 -5.72 -0.70
C CYS A 394 -6.13 -6.77 -1.07
N GLY A 395 -7.28 -6.84 -0.40
CA GLY A 395 -8.46 -7.57 -0.85
C GLY A 395 -9.11 -7.01 -2.13
N TRP A 396 -8.61 -5.87 -2.64
CA TRP A 396 -9.02 -5.26 -3.91
C TRP A 396 -7.84 -5.12 -4.87
N ILE A 397 -8.14 -4.89 -6.16
CA ILE A 397 -7.11 -4.76 -7.21
C ILE A 397 -6.20 -3.55 -7.00
N THR A 398 -6.72 -2.50 -6.35
CA THR A 398 -5.94 -1.31 -5.98
C THR A 398 -4.83 -1.67 -4.99
N GLY A 399 -5.09 -2.48 -3.96
CA GLY A 399 -4.04 -2.89 -3.02
C GLY A 399 -3.05 -3.89 -3.63
N HIS A 400 -3.50 -4.78 -4.52
CA HIS A 400 -2.58 -5.63 -5.30
C HIS A 400 -1.58 -4.78 -6.09
N SER A 401 -2.12 -3.88 -6.92
CA SER A 401 -1.32 -3.15 -7.90
C SER A 401 -0.54 -2.00 -7.26
N TYR A 402 -1.13 -1.32 -6.27
CA TYR A 402 -0.65 -0.04 -5.77
C TYR A 402 -0.35 -0.02 -4.27
N VAL A 403 -0.57 -1.09 -3.50
CA VAL A 403 0.08 -1.23 -2.17
C VAL A 403 1.28 -2.17 -2.26
N THR A 404 1.14 -3.28 -3.00
CA THR A 404 2.17 -4.33 -3.05
C THR A 404 3.05 -4.23 -4.31
N TYR A 405 2.52 -4.61 -5.47
CA TYR A 405 3.37 -4.91 -6.62
C TYR A 405 4.01 -3.68 -7.26
N GLY A 406 3.22 -2.73 -7.78
CA GLY A 406 3.72 -1.56 -8.49
C GLY A 406 4.76 -0.75 -7.70
N PRO A 407 4.49 -0.40 -6.42
CA PRO A 407 5.46 0.32 -5.60
C PRO A 407 6.74 -0.46 -5.33
N LEU A 408 6.66 -1.72 -4.90
CA LEU A 408 7.86 -2.51 -4.59
C LEU A 408 8.65 -2.84 -5.86
N LEU A 409 7.99 -3.05 -6.99
CA LEU A 409 8.64 -3.15 -8.30
C LEU A 409 9.35 -1.87 -8.71
N ASN A 410 9.09 -0.72 -8.10
CA ASN A 410 9.82 0.54 -8.29
C ASN A 410 10.74 0.89 -7.11
N GLY A 411 10.92 -0.02 -6.15
CA GLY A 411 11.82 0.18 -5.02
C GLY A 411 11.26 1.20 -4.04
N ALA A 412 9.95 1.40 -4.02
CA ALA A 412 9.30 2.41 -3.21
C ALA A 412 9.36 2.09 -1.71
N THR A 413 9.29 3.15 -0.91
CA THR A 413 8.94 3.06 0.51
C THR A 413 7.41 3.19 0.60
N VAL A 414 6.72 2.13 1.01
CA VAL A 414 5.26 2.12 1.13
C VAL A 414 4.79 2.18 2.57
N LEU A 415 3.65 2.83 2.81
CA LEU A 415 2.97 2.76 4.10
C LEU A 415 1.78 1.79 4.04
N VAL A 416 1.76 0.84 4.97
CA VAL A 416 0.65 -0.09 5.21
C VAL A 416 -0.11 0.38 6.45
N TYR A 417 -1.42 0.58 6.34
CA TYR A 417 -2.25 1.09 7.45
C TYR A 417 -3.36 0.09 7.83
N GLU A 418 -3.34 -0.38 9.08
CA GLU A 418 -4.32 -1.35 9.59
C GLU A 418 -5.65 -0.69 10.01
N GLY A 419 -5.58 0.55 10.49
CA GLY A 419 -6.67 1.21 11.19
C GLY A 419 -7.80 1.74 10.32
N ALA A 420 -8.72 2.47 10.97
CA ALA A 420 -9.78 3.20 10.28
C ALA A 420 -9.35 4.65 10.01
N PRO A 421 -9.66 5.24 8.85
CA PRO A 421 -9.16 6.57 8.47
C PRO A 421 -9.76 7.73 9.27
N ASN A 422 -10.76 7.46 10.12
CA ASN A 422 -11.45 8.42 10.98
C ASN A 422 -11.34 8.05 12.48
N TYR A 423 -10.35 7.23 12.84
CA TYR A 423 -10.10 6.82 14.22
C TYR A 423 -8.67 7.15 14.63
N PRO A 424 -8.43 7.79 15.80
CA PRO A 424 -9.42 8.16 16.82
C PRO A 424 -10.33 9.33 16.41
N ASP A 425 -9.95 10.08 15.38
CA ASP A 425 -10.71 11.20 14.84
C ASP A 425 -10.46 11.40 13.32
N PRO A 426 -11.22 12.28 12.65
CA PRO A 426 -11.10 12.53 11.20
C PRO A 426 -9.76 13.11 10.72
N GLY A 427 -8.90 13.61 11.62
CA GLY A 427 -7.56 14.09 11.31
C GLY A 427 -6.54 12.98 11.05
N ARG A 428 -6.88 11.72 11.34
CA ARG A 428 -5.95 10.58 11.38
C ARG A 428 -5.08 10.41 10.14
N CYS A 429 -5.65 10.56 8.95
CA CYS A 429 -4.86 10.41 7.71
C CYS A 429 -3.75 11.48 7.63
N TRP A 430 -4.00 12.68 8.13
CA TRP A 430 -3.03 13.77 8.05
C TRP A 430 -1.95 13.64 9.13
N ASP A 431 -2.32 13.16 10.31
CA ASP A 431 -1.33 12.80 11.34
C ASP A 431 -0.34 11.76 10.80
N ILE A 432 -0.83 10.79 10.04
CA ILE A 432 -0.01 9.77 9.39
C ILE A 432 0.88 10.38 8.30
N VAL A 433 0.31 11.24 7.43
CA VAL A 433 1.09 11.96 6.41
C VAL A 433 2.23 12.75 7.05
N ASP A 434 1.96 13.48 8.14
CA ASP A 434 2.93 14.29 8.85
C ASP A 434 3.96 13.43 9.60
N LYS A 435 3.55 12.33 10.24
CA LYS A 435 4.42 11.39 10.96
C LYS A 435 5.48 10.77 10.05
N TYR A 436 5.08 10.33 8.86
CA TYR A 436 5.95 9.60 7.94
C TYR A 436 6.55 10.47 6.83
N GLY A 437 6.09 11.71 6.65
CA GLY A 437 6.50 12.56 5.53
C GLY A 437 6.02 12.01 4.19
N VAL A 438 4.78 11.52 4.13
CA VAL A 438 4.17 10.97 2.90
C VAL A 438 4.15 12.04 1.81
N THR A 439 4.72 11.73 0.64
CA THR A 439 4.78 12.64 -0.51
C THR A 439 3.72 12.32 -1.56
N ILE A 440 3.24 11.07 -1.59
CA ILE A 440 2.17 10.62 -2.51
C ILE A 440 1.09 9.91 -1.69
N PHE A 441 -0.12 10.47 -1.69
CA PHE A 441 -1.29 9.94 -1.00
C PHE A 441 -2.36 9.50 -2.00
N TYR A 442 -2.67 8.21 -2.05
CA TYR A 442 -3.66 7.63 -2.94
C TYR A 442 -4.85 7.06 -2.16
N THR A 443 -6.05 7.55 -2.46
CA THR A 443 -7.26 7.15 -1.73
C THR A 443 -8.51 7.14 -2.60
N ALA A 444 -9.58 6.55 -2.08
CA ALA A 444 -10.88 6.55 -2.73
C ALA A 444 -11.62 7.89 -2.52
N PRO A 445 -12.35 8.40 -3.53
CA PRO A 445 -13.20 9.59 -3.39
C PRO A 445 -14.24 9.48 -2.27
N THR A 446 -14.69 8.26 -1.96
CA THR A 446 -15.61 8.01 -0.84
C THR A 446 -15.00 8.39 0.50
N LEU A 447 -13.70 8.15 0.71
CA LEU A 447 -13.03 8.60 1.92
C LEU A 447 -12.94 10.11 1.97
N ILE A 448 -12.50 10.75 0.88
CA ILE A 448 -12.41 12.22 0.80
C ILE A 448 -13.75 12.88 1.13
N ARG A 449 -14.86 12.42 0.52
CA ARG A 449 -16.20 12.93 0.82
C ARG A 449 -16.61 12.71 2.27
N SER A 450 -16.21 11.59 2.89
CA SER A 450 -16.47 11.35 4.31
C SER A 450 -15.75 12.36 5.19
N LEU A 451 -14.47 12.62 4.93
CA LEU A 451 -13.66 13.56 5.71
C LEU A 451 -14.12 15.02 5.52
N MET A 452 -14.53 15.39 4.31
CA MET A 452 -15.07 16.73 4.02
C MET A 452 -16.32 17.06 4.86
N ARG A 453 -17.10 16.04 5.26
CA ARG A 453 -18.29 16.23 6.10
C ARG A 453 -17.93 16.69 7.52
N ASP A 454 -16.75 16.33 8.01
CA ASP A 454 -16.35 16.53 9.39
C ASP A 454 -15.63 17.88 9.64
N GLY A 455 -15.43 18.70 8.60
CA GLY A 455 -15.03 20.11 8.70
C GLY A 455 -13.81 20.51 7.87
N SER A 456 -13.66 21.81 7.60
CA SER A 456 -12.65 22.37 6.68
C SER A 456 -11.20 22.34 7.20
N VAL A 457 -10.99 22.20 8.51
CA VAL A 457 -9.64 22.12 9.12
C VAL A 457 -8.91 20.83 8.73
N VAL A 458 -9.67 19.80 8.36
CA VAL A 458 -9.18 18.49 7.89
C VAL A 458 -8.70 18.57 6.42
N CYS A 459 -8.99 19.64 5.68
CA CYS A 459 -8.78 19.68 4.22
C CYS A 459 -7.66 20.63 3.78
N CYS A 460 -6.75 21.03 4.69
CA CYS A 460 -5.68 21.99 4.40
C CYS A 460 -4.51 21.42 3.57
N TYR A 461 -4.50 20.11 3.32
CA TYR A 461 -3.48 19.48 2.49
C TYR A 461 -4.05 19.24 1.08
N PHE A 462 -3.59 20.03 0.11
CA PHE A 462 -3.83 19.75 -1.31
C PHE A 462 -2.93 18.58 -1.74
N PHE A 463 -3.54 17.43 -2.05
CA PHE A 463 -2.82 16.27 -2.58
C PHE A 463 -3.05 16.10 -4.07
N SER A 464 -2.05 15.54 -4.75
CA SER A 464 -2.24 14.85 -6.03
C SER A 464 -3.13 13.63 -5.81
N CYS A 465 -4.45 13.80 -5.94
CA CYS A 465 -5.38 12.68 -6.04
C CYS A 465 -5.33 12.14 -7.46
N VAL A 466 -4.55 11.08 -7.68
CA VAL A 466 -4.60 10.33 -8.94
C VAL A 466 -5.88 9.49 -8.94
N LEU A 467 -6.94 10.00 -9.56
CA LEU A 467 -8.06 9.16 -9.98
C LEU A 467 -7.62 8.41 -11.23
N ILE A 468 -7.39 7.09 -11.11
CA ILE A 468 -7.28 6.18 -12.25
C ILE A 468 -8.68 5.74 -12.63
#